data_AF-A0A2Z6P813-F1
#
_entry.id   AF-A0A2Z6P813-F1
#
_cell.length_a   1.000
_cell.length_b   1.000
_cell.length_c   1.000
_cell.angle_alpha   90.00
_cell.angle_beta   90.00
_cell.angle_gamma   90.00
#
_symmetry.space_group_name_H-M   'P 1'
#
loop_
_entity.id
_entity.type
_entity.pdbx_description
1 polymer ?
#
loop_
_entity_poly.entity_id
_entity_poly.type
_entity_poly.pdbx_seq_one_letter_code
_entity_poly.pdbx_strand_id
1 'polypeptide(L)'
;MENSKNKKNTISTPPPNNKSATKSSTTTKHTNIQLPEEVKCTFTPTKDMHLQIPDIQLCAYVFNADLDPKEVMIQVGDFKVSRMELHCMCPNEVIQDQIFNLMAIKTTWSQYNEVNKAVWSLPPTFAVRCTL
;
A
#
# COMPACT_ATOMS: atom_id res chain seq x y z
N MET A 1 62.61 -16.29 41.03
CA MET A 1 61.61 -16.15 42.10
C MET A 1 60.32 -15.67 41.45
N GLU A 2 59.44 -16.59 41.05
CA GLU A 2 58.44 -17.27 41.91
C GLU A 2 57.14 -16.45 42.02
N ASN A 3 56.26 -16.65 41.03
CA ASN A 3 54.87 -17.13 41.15
C ASN A 3 54.04 -16.79 42.42
N SER A 4 52.90 -16.09 42.24
CA SER A 4 51.52 -16.66 42.29
C SER A 4 50.45 -15.76 42.92
N LYS A 5 49.33 -15.58 42.19
CA LYS A 5 47.90 -15.88 42.53
C LYS A 5 46.97 -14.87 41.81
N ASN A 6 46.45 -15.18 40.62
CA ASN A 6 45.25 -15.98 40.30
C ASN A 6 43.91 -15.24 40.54
N LYS A 7 43.22 -14.85 39.45
CA LYS A 7 41.75 -14.88 39.38
C LYS A 7 41.28 -15.17 37.95
N LYS A 8 40.74 -16.38 37.79
CA LYS A 8 39.96 -16.95 36.68
C LYS A 8 38.70 -16.10 36.37
N ASN A 9 38.39 -15.83 35.09
CA ASN A 9 37.30 -16.51 34.36
C ASN A 9 36.95 -15.86 32.99
N THR A 10 37.12 -16.69 31.95
CA THR A 10 36.28 -16.89 30.74
C THR A 10 35.94 -15.73 29.80
N ILE A 11 36.66 -15.69 28.67
CA ILE A 11 36.24 -15.12 27.39
C ILE A 11 35.52 -16.23 26.60
N SER A 12 34.31 -15.94 26.10
CA SER A 12 33.59 -16.78 25.16
C SER A 12 33.23 -15.97 23.92
N THR A 13 34.05 -16.06 22.88
CA THR A 13 33.74 -15.62 21.51
C THR A 13 32.74 -16.61 20.87
N PRO A 14 31.71 -16.15 20.14
CA PRO A 14 30.90 -17.02 19.29
C PRO A 14 31.67 -17.45 18.02
N PRO A 15 31.48 -18.70 17.54
CA PRO A 15 32.21 -19.26 16.40
C PRO A 15 31.57 -18.91 15.03
N PRO A 16 32.33 -19.06 13.92
CA PRO A 16 31.82 -18.88 12.56
C PRO A 16 31.11 -20.15 12.07
N ASN A 17 30.03 -20.02 11.30
CA ASN A 17 29.50 -21.17 10.56
C ASN A 17 28.91 -20.76 9.20
N ASN A 18 29.62 -21.16 8.15
CA ASN A 18 29.10 -21.24 6.80
C ASN A 18 28.22 -22.49 6.70
N LYS A 19 26.98 -22.37 6.19
CA LYS A 19 26.34 -23.42 5.38
C LYS A 19 25.04 -22.94 4.70
N SER A 20 25.08 -23.05 3.38
CA SER A 20 23.98 -23.36 2.45
C SER A 20 22.80 -22.41 2.35
N ALA A 21 22.73 -21.76 1.17
CA ALA A 21 21.52 -21.24 0.57
C ALA A 21 20.38 -22.26 0.66
N THR A 22 19.22 -21.80 1.14
CA THR A 22 17.92 -22.34 0.73
C THR A 22 17.02 -21.13 0.55
N LYS A 23 16.76 -20.79 -0.70
CA LYS A 23 15.72 -19.83 -1.09
C LYS A 23 14.40 -20.36 -0.54
N SER A 24 13.88 -19.79 0.54
CA SER A 24 12.46 -19.87 0.85
C SER A 24 11.72 -19.01 -0.17
N SER A 25 11.56 -19.58 -1.35
CA SER A 25 10.51 -19.20 -2.27
C SER A 25 9.20 -19.42 -1.54
N THR A 26 8.69 -18.36 -0.92
CA THR A 26 7.29 -18.34 -0.51
C THR A 26 6.49 -18.25 -1.80
N THR A 27 6.23 -19.42 -2.40
CA THR A 27 5.30 -19.54 -3.51
C THR A 27 3.93 -19.19 -2.95
N THR A 28 3.56 -17.92 -2.98
CA THR A 28 2.19 -17.48 -2.77
C THR A 28 1.37 -18.17 -3.85
N LYS A 29 0.70 -19.26 -3.47
CA LYS A 29 -0.25 -19.93 -4.36
C LYS A 29 -1.25 -18.87 -4.75
N HIS A 30 -1.27 -18.47 -6.02
CA HIS A 30 -2.33 -17.66 -6.60
C HIS A 30 -3.61 -18.51 -6.60
N THR A 31 -4.23 -18.66 -5.43
CA THR A 31 -5.62 -19.08 -5.34
C THR A 31 -6.42 -18.02 -6.08
N ASN A 32 -7.28 -18.49 -6.98
CA ASN A 32 -8.21 -17.68 -7.75
C ASN A 32 -9.23 -17.10 -6.76
N ILE A 33 -8.89 -16.01 -6.07
CA ILE A 33 -9.72 -15.42 -5.02
C ILE A 33 -10.71 -14.49 -5.73
N GLN A 34 -11.99 -14.82 -5.61
CA GLN A 34 -13.11 -14.02 -6.13
C GLN A 34 -13.90 -13.45 -4.95
N LEU A 35 -14.65 -12.38 -5.20
CA LEU A 35 -15.66 -11.90 -4.24
C LEU A 35 -16.73 -13.00 -4.04
N PRO A 36 -17.20 -13.24 -2.80
CA PRO A 36 -18.38 -14.07 -2.58
C PRO A 36 -19.58 -13.54 -3.38
N GLU A 37 -20.42 -14.42 -3.93
CA GLU A 37 -21.56 -14.05 -4.79
C GLU A 37 -22.55 -13.09 -4.10
N GLU A 38 -22.60 -13.12 -2.77
CA GLU A 38 -23.48 -12.28 -1.93
C GLU A 38 -22.99 -10.83 -1.82
N VAL A 39 -21.72 -10.56 -2.14
CA VAL A 39 -21.14 -9.22 -2.05
C VAL A 39 -21.42 -8.45 -3.34
N LYS A 40 -22.31 -7.46 -3.24
CA LYS A 40 -22.60 -6.55 -4.34
C LYS A 40 -21.49 -5.51 -4.52
N CYS A 41 -20.54 -5.82 -5.38
CA CYS A 41 -19.49 -4.90 -5.82
C CYS A 41 -19.85 -4.33 -7.20
N THR A 42 -19.52 -3.06 -7.46
CA THR A 42 -19.79 -2.41 -8.76
C THR A 42 -18.92 -2.91 -9.90
N PHE A 43 -17.94 -3.76 -9.61
CA PHE A 43 -17.17 -4.49 -10.61
C PHE A 43 -16.81 -5.88 -10.11
N THR A 44 -16.46 -6.77 -11.04
CA THR A 44 -15.94 -8.09 -10.74
C THR A 44 -14.41 -8.09 -10.84
N PRO A 45 -13.67 -8.37 -9.75
CA PRO A 45 -12.22 -8.50 -9.80
C PRO A 45 -11.79 -9.56 -10.79
N THR A 46 -10.79 -9.24 -11.62
CA THR A 46 -10.23 -10.16 -12.60
C THR A 46 -8.87 -10.68 -12.13
N LYS A 47 -8.42 -11.80 -12.71
CA LYS A 47 -7.10 -12.37 -12.39
C LYS A 47 -5.95 -11.41 -12.71
N ASP A 48 -6.12 -10.57 -13.73
CA ASP A 48 -5.11 -9.63 -14.21
C ASP A 48 -4.85 -8.48 -13.22
N MET A 49 -5.74 -8.30 -12.23
CA MET A 49 -5.56 -7.30 -11.17
C MET A 49 -4.56 -7.74 -10.09
N HIS A 50 -4.17 -9.02 -10.03
CA HIS A 50 -3.20 -9.57 -9.07
C HIS A 50 -3.52 -9.29 -7.58
N LEU A 51 -4.80 -9.15 -7.24
CA LEU A 51 -5.27 -8.80 -5.89
C LEU A 51 -5.01 -9.92 -4.88
N GLN A 52 -4.63 -9.53 -3.66
CA GLN A 52 -4.59 -10.41 -2.49
C GLN A 52 -5.93 -10.42 -1.75
N ILE A 53 -6.09 -11.32 -0.77
CA ILE A 53 -7.32 -11.39 0.05
C ILE A 53 -7.68 -10.03 0.69
N PRO A 54 -6.74 -9.28 1.31
CA PRO A 54 -7.06 -7.98 1.90
C PRO A 54 -7.53 -6.97 0.85
N ASP A 55 -6.97 -7.00 -0.36
CA ASP A 55 -7.36 -6.11 -1.44
C ASP A 55 -8.79 -6.40 -1.89
N ILE A 56 -9.18 -7.67 -1.95
CA ILE A 56 -10.55 -8.08 -2.32
C ILE A 56 -11.56 -7.65 -1.27
N GLN A 57 -11.21 -7.78 0.02
CA GLN A 57 -12.04 -7.29 1.12
C GLN A 57 -12.18 -5.75 1.07
N LEU A 58 -11.09 -5.07 0.73
CA LEU A 58 -11.12 -3.62 0.55
C LEU A 58 -12.00 -3.24 -0.65
N CYS A 59 -11.88 -3.94 -1.78
CA CYS A 59 -12.74 -3.71 -2.94
C CYS A 59 -14.22 -3.96 -2.61
N ALA A 60 -14.53 -5.06 -1.91
CA ALA A 60 -15.87 -5.40 -1.44
C ALA A 60 -16.51 -4.27 -0.63
N TYR A 61 -15.71 -3.61 0.22
CA TYR A 61 -16.18 -2.51 1.05
C TYR A 61 -16.26 -1.21 0.26
N VAL A 62 -15.19 -0.79 -0.42
CA VAL A 62 -15.09 0.51 -1.11
C VAL A 62 -16.10 0.63 -2.25
N PHE A 63 -16.26 -0.43 -3.04
CA PHE A 63 -17.06 -0.43 -4.26
C PHE A 63 -18.40 -1.16 -4.07
N ASN A 64 -18.88 -1.20 -2.83
CA ASN A 64 -20.16 -1.80 -2.51
C ASN A 64 -21.31 -0.95 -3.08
N ALA A 65 -22.21 -1.57 -3.85
CA ALA A 65 -23.31 -0.87 -4.50
C ALA A 65 -24.44 -0.45 -3.53
N ASP A 66 -24.54 -1.08 -2.36
CA ASP A 66 -25.63 -0.86 -1.40
C ASP A 66 -25.24 0.09 -0.26
N LEU A 67 -23.97 0.46 -0.12
CA LEU A 67 -23.49 1.38 0.92
C LEU A 67 -23.68 2.86 0.54
N ASP A 68 -23.66 3.75 1.53
CA ASP A 68 -23.90 5.18 1.31
C ASP A 68 -22.85 5.78 0.36
N PRO A 69 -23.26 6.27 -0.83
CA PRO A 69 -22.33 6.87 -1.79
C PRO A 69 -21.69 8.18 -1.29
N LYS A 70 -22.29 8.84 -0.28
CA LYS A 70 -21.79 10.11 0.28
C LYS A 70 -20.85 9.91 1.47
N GLU A 71 -20.65 8.68 1.92
CA GLU A 71 -19.70 8.36 2.99
C GLU A 71 -18.31 8.89 2.65
N VAL A 72 -17.71 9.63 3.59
CA VAL A 72 -16.33 10.13 3.43
C VAL A 72 -15.38 8.97 3.67
N MET A 73 -14.75 8.51 2.59
CA MET A 73 -13.82 7.37 2.61
C MET A 73 -12.40 7.80 2.95
N ILE A 74 -12.00 8.98 2.50
CA ILE A 74 -10.66 9.52 2.68
C ILE A 74 -10.77 10.99 3.08
N GLN A 75 -10.03 11.39 4.12
CA GLN A 75 -9.90 12.78 4.54
C GLN A 75 -8.44 13.11 4.85
N VAL A 76 -7.90 14.14 4.18
CA VAL A 76 -6.56 14.69 4.43
C VAL A 76 -6.68 16.20 4.58
N GLY A 77 -6.64 16.68 5.82
CA GLY A 77 -6.98 18.08 6.13
C GLY A 77 -8.41 18.41 5.67
N ASP A 78 -8.53 19.41 4.80
CA ASP A 78 -9.80 19.84 4.20
C ASP A 78 -10.16 19.05 2.92
N PHE A 79 -9.21 18.29 2.36
CA PHE A 79 -9.47 17.46 1.19
C PHE A 79 -10.23 16.20 1.57
N LYS A 80 -11.40 15.99 0.96
CA LYS A 80 -12.28 14.85 1.23
C LYS A 80 -12.62 14.13 -0.07
N VAL A 81 -12.68 12.81 0.02
CA VAL A 81 -13.14 11.94 -1.07
C VAL A 81 -14.22 11.03 -0.54
N SER A 82 -15.39 11.13 -1.15
CA SER A 82 -16.54 10.28 -0.88
C SER A 82 -16.42 8.93 -1.58
N ARG A 83 -17.25 7.97 -1.17
CA ARG A 83 -17.37 6.68 -1.83
C ARG A 83 -17.66 6.84 -3.32
N MET A 84 -18.66 7.63 -3.68
CA MET A 84 -19.03 7.87 -5.09
C MET A 84 -17.85 8.37 -5.94
N GLU A 85 -17.02 9.27 -5.42
CA GLU A 85 -15.85 9.78 -6.15
C GLU A 85 -14.79 8.69 -6.39
N LEU A 86 -14.68 7.69 -5.51
CA LEU A 86 -13.78 6.55 -5.72
C LEU A 86 -14.26 5.63 -6.84
N HIS A 87 -15.56 5.62 -7.19
CA HIS A 87 -16.09 4.72 -8.23
C HIS A 87 -15.49 4.98 -9.61
N CYS A 88 -14.96 6.18 -9.88
CA CYS A 88 -14.23 6.43 -11.13
C CYS A 88 -12.95 5.59 -11.28
N MET A 89 -12.51 4.90 -10.22
CA MET A 89 -11.42 3.91 -10.27
C MET A 89 -11.89 2.50 -10.68
N CYS A 90 -13.20 2.29 -10.90
CA CYS A 90 -13.70 1.03 -11.44
C CYS A 90 -13.17 0.82 -12.87
N PRO A 91 -13.06 -0.44 -13.32
CA PRO A 91 -12.63 -0.74 -14.69
C PRO A 91 -13.52 -0.02 -15.73
N ASN A 92 -12.89 0.52 -16.77
CA ASN A 92 -13.51 1.25 -17.88
C ASN A 92 -14.11 2.63 -17.53
N GLU A 93 -13.92 3.11 -16.30
CA GLU A 93 -14.31 4.47 -15.91
C GLU A 93 -13.23 5.50 -16.23
N VAL A 94 -13.65 6.76 -16.40
CA VAL A 94 -12.73 7.89 -16.58
C VAL A 94 -12.32 8.43 -15.22
N ILE A 95 -11.02 8.37 -14.93
CA ILE A 95 -10.46 8.89 -13.68
C ILE A 95 -10.70 10.40 -13.57
N GLN A 96 -11.32 10.81 -12.46
CA GLN A 96 -11.66 12.21 -12.21
C GLN A 96 -10.50 12.97 -11.53
N ASP A 97 -10.50 14.30 -11.67
CA ASP A 97 -9.50 15.21 -11.10
C ASP A 97 -9.31 15.02 -9.59
N GLN A 98 -10.37 14.69 -8.86
CA GLN A 98 -10.32 14.43 -7.42
C GLN A 98 -9.33 13.30 -7.08
N ILE A 99 -9.30 12.25 -7.89
CA ILE A 99 -8.39 11.12 -7.69
C ILE A 99 -6.96 11.50 -8.06
N PHE A 100 -6.76 12.30 -9.12
CA PHE A 100 -5.44 12.83 -9.44
C PHE A 100 -4.89 13.73 -8.32
N ASN A 101 -5.73 14.57 -7.71
CA ASN A 101 -5.38 15.38 -6.54
C ASN A 101 -4.96 14.48 -5.36
N LEU A 102 -5.74 13.45 -5.07
CA LEU A 102 -5.42 12.47 -4.02
C LEU A 102 -4.07 11.79 -4.28
N MET A 103 -3.80 11.39 -5.53
CA MET A 103 -2.56 10.74 -5.91
C MET A 103 -1.35 11.69 -5.81
N ALA A 104 -1.52 12.96 -6.15
CA ALA A 104 -0.48 13.99 -5.97
C ALA A 104 -0.12 14.18 -4.48
N ILE A 105 -1.14 14.25 -3.61
CA ILE A 105 -0.96 14.31 -2.15
C ILE A 105 -0.23 13.06 -1.65
N LYS A 106 -0.71 11.87 -2.02
CA LYS A 106 -0.11 10.59 -1.61
C LYS A 106 1.36 10.50 -2.06
N THR A 107 1.65 10.88 -3.29
CA THR A 107 3.00 10.80 -3.87
C THR A 107 3.95 11.77 -3.17
N THR A 108 3.52 13.00 -2.91
CA THR A 108 4.29 13.99 -2.14
C THR A 108 4.59 13.47 -0.73
N TRP A 109 3.59 12.91 -0.05
CA TRP A 109 3.75 12.35 1.29
C TRP A 109 4.72 11.16 1.30
N SER A 110 4.60 10.21 0.36
CA SER A 110 5.54 9.09 0.25
C SER A 110 6.97 9.55 -0.08
N GLN A 111 7.14 10.53 -0.99
CA GLN A 111 8.46 11.06 -1.31
C GLN A 111 9.15 11.70 -0.09
N TYR A 112 8.39 12.44 0.71
CA TYR A 112 8.88 13.05 1.93
C TYR A 112 9.25 12.00 3.00
N ASN A 113 8.37 11.03 3.26
CA ASN A 113 8.56 10.10 4.39
C ASN A 113 9.40 8.86 4.07
N GLU A 114 9.35 8.35 2.84
CA GLU A 114 10.02 7.09 2.48
C GLU A 114 11.38 7.35 1.81
N VAL A 115 11.47 8.41 0.99
CA VAL A 115 12.65 8.72 0.16
C VAL A 115 13.46 9.88 0.74
N ASN A 116 12.94 10.57 1.75
CA ASN A 116 13.54 11.76 2.36
C ASN A 116 13.94 12.83 1.32
N LYS A 117 13.09 12.99 0.29
CA LYS A 117 13.24 13.99 -0.77
C LYS A 117 12.07 14.96 -0.71
N ALA A 118 12.38 16.25 -0.69
CA ALA A 118 11.38 17.32 -0.77
C ALA A 118 10.99 17.57 -2.23
N VAL A 119 10.23 16.65 -2.82
CA VAL A 119 9.63 16.82 -4.15
C VAL A 119 8.13 17.01 -3.98
N TRP A 120 7.59 18.06 -4.61
CA TRP A 120 6.17 18.36 -4.60
C TRP A 120 5.54 17.82 -5.87
N SER A 121 4.64 16.85 -5.73
CA SER A 121 3.84 16.36 -6.85
C SER A 121 2.56 17.20 -6.94
N LEU A 122 2.33 17.84 -8.08
CA LEU A 122 1.16 18.69 -8.32
C LEU A 122 0.18 17.98 -9.25
N PRO A 123 -1.14 18.11 -9.02
CA PRO A 123 -2.14 17.48 -9.87
C PRO A 123 -2.21 18.14 -11.26
N PRO A 124 -2.72 17.44 -12.29
CA PRO A 124 -2.86 17.99 -13.65
C PRO A 124 -3.66 19.29 -13.70
N THR A 125 -4.65 19.45 -12.81
CA THR A 125 -5.47 20.67 -12.68
C THR A 125 -4.65 21.93 -12.39
N PHE A 126 -3.50 21.79 -11.73
CA PHE A 126 -2.58 22.91 -11.49
C PHE A 126 -1.99 23.44 -12.82
N ALA A 127 -1.50 22.55 -13.68
CA ALA A 127 -0.88 22.93 -14.94
C ALA A 127 -1.86 23.65 -15.90
N VAL A 128 -3.12 23.23 -15.92
CA VAL A 128 -4.17 23.87 -16.72
C VAL A 128 -4.48 25.28 -16.23
N ARG A 129 -4.37 25.54 -14.92
CA ARG A 129 -4.69 26.86 -14.35
C ARG A 129 -3.52 27.83 -14.34
N CYS A 130 -2.28 27.35 -14.49
CA CYS A 130 -1.07 28.18 -14.54
C CYS A 130 -0.68 28.63 -15.95
N THR A 131 -1.44 28.28 -16.99
CA THR A 131 -1.19 28.69 -18.38
C THR A 131 -1.95 29.96 -18.78
N LEU A 132 -2.40 30.76 -17.80
CA LEU A 132 -3.02 32.09 -17.99
C LEU A 132 -1.98 33.21 -17.85
#